data_AF-A0AA41MJR8-F1
#
_entry.id   AF-A0AA41MJR8-F1
#
_cell.length_a   1.000
_cell.length_b   1.000
_cell.length_c   1.000
_cell.angle_alpha   90.00
_cell.angle_beta   90.00
_cell.angle_gamma   90.00
#
_symmetry.space_group_name_H-M   'P 1'
#
loop_
_entity.id
_entity.type
_entity.pdbx_description
1 polymer ?
#
loop_
_entity_poly.entity_id
_entity_poly.type
_entity_poly.pdbx_seq_one_letter_code
_entity_poly.pdbx_strand_id
1 'polypeptide(L)'
;MAWLMTTQLLLLVWVVAWGAQTRVIRARTELLNVCMDAKHHKEKPSPEDKLHEQCSPWKKNSCCYSNTSQEAHKDISYLYGFNWNHCGEMAPACKRHFIQDTCLYECSPNLGPWIQQVNQNWRKERILDVPLCKEDCQRWWEDCQTTFTCKTNWHKGWNWTLGYNQCPVGAACHPFHFYFPTPEALCEEIWSHSYKVSNYSRGSGRCIQMWFDPAQGNPNEEGQKDMAWKLMPLLLLAWIATTCSARDRTDLLNVCMDAKHHKTKPGPEDELHNQCSPWRRNACCSVNTSQELHKDTSSLYNFNWDHCGKMEPACKRHFIQDNCLYECSPNLGPWIQKVNTSWRKERFLDVPLCKEDCQSWWDDCRTSFTCKSNWHRGWDWSSGVNKCPLGAVCRTFESYFPTPAALCEGLWSHSYKVSNYSRGSGRCIQMWFDPEQGNPNEEVARFYAVAMNAEAMPHGMGLHLLGLVPILPLWLLN
;
A
#
# COMPACT_ATOMS: atom_id res chain seq x y z
N MET A 1 5.34 -31.11 44.97
CA MET A 1 4.71 -31.04 43.64
C MET A 1 3.40 -30.24 43.57
N ALA A 2 2.94 -29.59 44.66
CA ALA A 2 1.72 -28.76 44.63
C ALA A 2 1.96 -27.24 44.57
N TRP A 3 3.22 -26.78 44.63
CA TRP A 3 3.58 -25.36 44.65
C TRP A 3 4.16 -24.82 43.33
N LEU A 4 4.39 -25.70 42.36
CA LEU A 4 4.84 -25.35 40.99
C LEU A 4 3.67 -25.23 40.00
N MET A 5 2.48 -25.72 40.35
CA MET A 5 1.30 -25.68 39.47
C MET A 5 0.41 -24.44 39.69
N THR A 6 0.57 -23.73 40.81
CA THR A 6 -0.24 -22.53 41.11
C THR A 6 0.34 -21.24 40.52
N THR A 7 1.66 -21.18 40.28
CA THR A 7 2.30 -20.04 39.60
C THR A 7 2.12 -20.06 38.08
N GLN A 8 1.98 -21.23 37.46
CA GLN A 8 1.68 -21.35 36.02
C GLN A 8 0.23 -20.94 35.67
N LEU A 9 -0.75 -21.15 36.56
CA LEU A 9 -2.13 -20.76 36.30
C LEU A 9 -2.39 -19.26 36.43
N LEU A 10 -1.66 -18.54 37.31
CA LEU A 10 -1.81 -17.08 37.47
C LEU A 10 -1.17 -16.28 36.32
N LEU A 11 -0.13 -16.82 35.68
CA LEU A 11 0.47 -16.23 34.48
C LEU A 11 -0.41 -16.40 33.23
N LEU A 12 -1.20 -17.48 33.14
CA LEU A 12 -2.13 -17.71 32.03
C LEU A 12 -3.33 -16.76 32.07
N VAL A 13 -3.80 -16.33 33.25
CA VAL A 13 -4.93 -15.39 33.37
C VAL A 13 -4.51 -13.94 33.09
N TRP A 14 -3.25 -13.56 33.36
CA TRP A 14 -2.72 -12.25 32.98
C TRP A 14 -2.48 -12.09 31.46
N VAL A 15 -2.17 -13.18 30.74
CA VAL A 15 -1.97 -13.14 29.28
C VAL A 15 -3.30 -13.02 28.52
N VAL A 16 -4.40 -13.54 29.07
CA VAL A 16 -5.73 -13.48 28.43
C VAL A 16 -6.41 -12.10 28.56
N ALA A 17 -6.02 -11.29 29.56
CA ALA A 17 -6.63 -9.98 29.80
C ALA A 17 -6.01 -8.81 28.99
N TRP A 18 -4.81 -8.98 28.42
CA TRP A 18 -4.15 -7.96 27.58
C TRP A 18 -3.99 -8.36 26.10
N GLY A 19 -4.49 -9.54 25.71
CA GLY A 19 -4.44 -10.04 24.33
C GLY A 19 -5.50 -9.49 23.37
N ALA A 20 -6.30 -8.50 23.78
CA ALA A 20 -7.34 -7.90 22.94
C ALA A 20 -7.13 -6.40 22.80
N GLN A 21 -6.24 -5.99 21.87
CA GLN A 21 -6.46 -4.90 20.90
C GLN A 21 -5.18 -4.64 20.06
N THR A 22 -4.54 -5.65 19.47
CA THR A 22 -3.53 -5.37 18.43
C THR A 22 -4.23 -4.91 17.17
N ARG A 23 -4.35 -3.59 17.01
CA ARG A 23 -4.84 -2.93 15.80
C ARG A 23 -4.01 -3.41 14.61
N VAL A 24 -4.64 -4.14 13.70
CA VAL A 24 -4.09 -4.47 12.39
C VAL A 24 -3.93 -3.16 11.61
N ILE A 25 -2.72 -2.61 11.58
CA ILE A 25 -2.37 -1.51 10.66
C ILE A 25 -2.22 -2.16 9.29
N ARG A 26 -3.26 -2.08 8.47
CA ARG A 26 -3.21 -2.49 7.06
C ARG A 26 -2.29 -1.52 6.32
N ALA A 27 -1.12 -1.98 5.88
CA ALA A 27 -0.23 -1.19 5.04
C ALA A 27 -0.92 -0.89 3.70
N ARG A 28 -1.06 0.40 3.36
CA ARG A 28 -1.66 0.87 2.11
C ARG A 28 -0.63 0.73 0.98
N THR A 29 -0.99 0.01 -0.09
CA THR A 29 -0.10 -0.26 -1.24
C THR A 29 -0.12 0.86 -2.29
N GLU A 30 -1.22 1.61 -2.39
CA GLU A 30 -1.37 2.75 -3.29
C GLU A 30 -1.26 4.06 -2.47
N LEU A 31 -0.08 4.67 -2.48
CA LEU A 31 0.22 5.91 -1.74
C LEU A 31 0.12 7.17 -2.60
N LEU A 32 0.09 7.04 -3.93
CA LEU A 32 0.07 8.15 -4.88
C LEU A 32 -1.32 8.29 -5.49
N ASN A 33 -1.81 9.53 -5.61
CA ASN A 33 -3.08 9.83 -6.27
C ASN A 33 -4.28 8.99 -5.74
N VAL A 34 -4.54 9.07 -4.43
CA VAL A 34 -5.56 8.28 -3.75
C VAL A 34 -6.42 9.13 -2.81
N CYS A 35 -7.64 8.68 -2.55
CA CYS A 35 -8.55 9.27 -1.57
C CYS A 35 -8.65 8.38 -0.33
N MET A 36 -8.73 8.98 0.86
CA MET A 36 -8.98 8.23 2.08
C MET A 36 -10.46 7.83 2.20
N ASP A 37 -10.75 6.70 2.83
CA ASP A 37 -12.12 6.28 3.18
C ASP A 37 -12.61 7.04 4.44
N ALA A 38 -12.93 8.32 4.25
CA ALA A 38 -13.56 9.18 5.25
C ALA A 38 -14.94 9.68 4.78
N LYS A 39 -15.58 10.53 5.60
CA LYS A 39 -17.03 10.79 5.54
C LYS A 39 -17.54 11.31 4.19
N HIS A 40 -16.77 12.15 3.52
CA HIS A 40 -17.21 12.88 2.32
C HIS A 40 -16.28 12.73 1.11
N HIS A 41 -15.33 11.80 1.18
CA HIS A 41 -14.38 11.52 0.11
C HIS A 41 -15.00 10.68 -1.00
N LYS A 42 -14.58 10.95 -2.23
CA LYS A 42 -14.73 10.03 -3.37
C LYS A 42 -13.92 8.77 -3.14
N GLU A 43 -14.30 7.69 -3.82
CA GLU A 43 -13.51 6.45 -3.82
C GLU A 43 -12.13 6.65 -4.47
N LYS A 44 -12.05 7.49 -5.51
CA LYS A 44 -10.82 7.80 -6.23
C LYS A 44 -10.80 9.24 -6.73
N PRO A 45 -9.60 9.82 -6.96
CA PRO A 45 -9.49 11.16 -7.49
C PRO A 45 -10.11 11.29 -8.88
N SER A 46 -10.74 12.43 -9.14
CA SER A 46 -11.24 12.80 -10.47
C SER A 46 -11.31 14.32 -10.63
N PRO A 47 -11.31 14.85 -11.87
CA PRO A 47 -11.54 16.28 -12.11
C PRO A 47 -12.89 16.76 -11.57
N GLU A 48 -12.93 17.99 -11.08
CA GLU A 48 -14.12 18.69 -10.57
C GLU A 48 -14.04 20.19 -10.89
N ASP A 49 -14.51 20.63 -12.06
CA ASP A 49 -14.31 22.02 -12.51
C ASP A 49 -15.04 23.08 -11.66
N LYS A 50 -16.00 22.64 -10.83
CA LYS A 50 -16.89 23.46 -10.02
C LYS A 50 -16.52 23.48 -8.53
N LEU A 51 -15.27 23.21 -8.16
CA LEU A 51 -14.83 23.43 -6.78
C LEU A 51 -14.90 24.93 -6.42
N HIS A 52 -15.43 25.20 -5.22
CA HIS A 52 -15.73 26.53 -4.73
C HIS A 52 -14.49 27.23 -4.15
N GLU A 53 -14.32 28.50 -4.51
CA GLU A 53 -13.35 29.46 -3.93
C GLU A 53 -12.00 28.84 -3.52
N GLN A 54 -11.75 28.68 -2.22
CA GLN A 54 -10.46 28.23 -1.65
C GLN A 54 -10.11 26.79 -2.04
N CYS A 55 -11.10 25.97 -2.41
CA CYS A 55 -10.89 24.61 -2.89
C CYS A 55 -10.61 24.55 -4.41
N SER A 56 -10.69 25.67 -5.14
CA SER A 56 -10.43 25.71 -6.58
C SER A 56 -9.04 25.22 -7.03
N PRO A 57 -7.96 25.25 -6.21
CA PRO A 57 -6.68 24.70 -6.64
C PRO A 57 -6.68 23.21 -6.97
N TRP A 58 -7.66 22.45 -6.47
CA TRP A 58 -7.79 21.00 -6.70
C TRP A 58 -8.69 20.62 -7.89
N LYS A 59 -9.20 21.57 -8.68
CA LYS A 59 -10.17 21.30 -9.78
C LYS A 59 -9.70 20.24 -10.78
N LYS A 60 -8.40 20.22 -11.11
CA LYS A 60 -7.84 19.28 -12.10
C LYS A 60 -7.92 17.83 -11.64
N ASN A 61 -7.84 17.58 -10.33
CA ASN A 61 -7.84 16.25 -9.75
C ASN A 61 -8.08 16.35 -8.23
N SER A 62 -9.27 15.93 -7.78
CA SER A 62 -9.67 16.07 -6.38
C SER A 62 -10.31 14.79 -5.82
N CYS A 63 -10.30 14.69 -4.49
CA CYS A 63 -11.04 13.69 -3.72
C CYS A 63 -12.41 14.17 -3.20
N CYS A 64 -12.72 15.45 -3.31
CA CYS A 64 -13.99 16.02 -2.85
C CYS A 64 -14.93 16.26 -4.03
N TYR A 65 -16.23 16.32 -3.76
CA TYR A 65 -17.24 16.76 -4.71
C TYR A 65 -17.43 18.30 -4.64
N SER A 66 -18.05 18.88 -5.66
CA SER A 66 -18.38 20.33 -5.67
C SER A 66 -19.22 20.77 -4.47
N ASN A 67 -20.22 19.97 -4.04
CA ASN A 67 -21.01 20.28 -2.85
C ASN A 67 -20.17 20.27 -1.57
N THR A 68 -19.24 19.32 -1.40
CA THR A 68 -18.30 19.28 -0.27
C THR A 68 -17.48 20.58 -0.21
N SER A 69 -16.99 21.05 -1.37
CA SER A 69 -16.21 22.28 -1.42
C SER A 69 -16.99 23.54 -1.04
N GLN A 70 -18.28 23.62 -1.37
CA GLN A 70 -19.14 24.74 -0.98
C GLN A 70 -19.37 24.75 0.53
N GLU A 71 -19.60 23.58 1.12
CA GLU A 71 -19.83 23.45 2.56
C GLU A 71 -18.60 23.69 3.42
N ALA A 72 -17.40 23.48 2.88
CA ALA A 72 -16.16 23.84 3.57
C ALA A 72 -16.13 25.33 3.97
N HIS A 73 -16.90 26.19 3.29
CA HIS A 73 -16.94 27.63 3.51
C HIS A 73 -18.09 28.09 4.43
N LYS A 74 -18.97 27.16 4.86
CA LYS A 74 -20.13 27.48 5.70
C LYS A 74 -19.86 27.19 7.19
N ASP A 75 -20.42 28.03 8.06
CA ASP A 75 -20.48 27.73 9.49
C ASP A 75 -21.51 26.64 9.76
N ILE A 76 -21.19 25.70 10.67
CA ILE A 76 -22.08 24.60 11.05
C ILE A 76 -22.56 23.83 9.80
N SER A 77 -21.64 23.61 8.87
CA SER A 77 -21.94 22.96 7.59
C SER A 77 -22.37 21.51 7.78
N TYR A 78 -23.07 20.93 6.80
CA TYR A 78 -23.51 19.53 6.94
C TYR A 78 -22.36 18.54 6.96
N LEU A 79 -21.12 18.98 6.62
CA LEU A 79 -19.96 18.11 6.67
C LEU A 79 -19.81 17.52 8.08
N TYR A 80 -19.79 18.38 9.08
CA TYR A 80 -19.46 18.00 10.46
C TYR A 80 -20.32 18.68 11.53
N GLY A 81 -21.23 19.59 11.16
CA GLY A 81 -21.96 20.42 12.11
C GLY A 81 -21.01 21.27 12.96
N PHE A 82 -19.84 21.61 12.44
CA PHE A 82 -18.78 22.24 13.22
C PHE A 82 -18.96 23.76 13.26
N ASN A 83 -19.04 24.30 14.47
CA ASN A 83 -19.10 25.71 14.80
C ASN A 83 -17.69 26.27 15.01
N TRP A 84 -17.22 27.04 14.03
CA TRP A 84 -15.97 27.81 14.14
C TRP A 84 -16.07 28.92 15.19
N ASN A 85 -17.28 29.40 15.48
CA ASN A 85 -17.57 30.53 16.38
C ASN A 85 -17.92 30.09 17.82
N HIS A 86 -17.34 28.99 18.32
CA HIS A 86 -17.70 28.41 19.63
C HIS A 86 -17.29 29.27 20.84
N CYS A 87 -16.44 30.28 20.62
CA CYS A 87 -16.03 31.28 21.62
C CYS A 87 -16.27 32.72 21.15
N GLY A 88 -17.31 32.94 20.34
CA GLY A 88 -17.57 34.22 19.66
C GLY A 88 -17.15 34.18 18.19
N GLU A 89 -17.36 35.27 17.47
CA GLU A 89 -17.07 35.35 16.03
C GLU A 89 -15.58 35.15 15.76
N MET A 90 -15.24 34.13 14.97
CA MET A 90 -13.88 33.85 14.55
C MET A 90 -13.44 34.87 13.48
N ALA A 91 -12.28 35.48 13.68
CA ALA A 91 -11.75 36.45 12.73
C ALA A 91 -11.62 35.82 11.32
N PRO A 92 -12.06 36.49 10.24
CA PRO A 92 -12.01 35.94 8.89
C PRO A 92 -10.59 35.51 8.45
N ALA A 93 -9.56 36.24 8.89
CA ALA A 93 -8.16 35.93 8.63
C ALA A 93 -7.73 34.57 9.25
N CYS A 94 -8.30 34.21 10.40
CA CYS A 94 -8.11 32.90 11.02
C CYS A 94 -8.98 31.84 10.34
N LYS A 95 -10.27 32.14 10.13
CA LYS A 95 -11.26 31.20 9.58
C LYS A 95 -10.88 30.66 8.21
N ARG A 96 -10.28 31.49 7.34
CA ARG A 96 -9.79 31.02 6.03
C ARG A 96 -8.80 29.86 6.13
N HIS A 97 -7.99 29.76 7.18
CA HIS A 97 -7.06 28.64 7.33
C HIS A 97 -7.79 27.34 7.63
N PHE A 98 -8.86 27.38 8.43
CA PHE A 98 -9.72 26.23 8.68
C PHE A 98 -10.49 25.79 7.42
N ILE A 99 -10.90 26.75 6.58
CA ILE A 99 -11.51 26.45 5.29
C ILE A 99 -10.48 25.79 4.35
N GLN A 100 -9.29 26.36 4.24
CA GLN A 100 -8.22 25.82 3.42
C GLN A 100 -7.75 24.43 3.90
N ASP A 101 -7.67 24.22 5.21
CA ASP A 101 -7.42 22.91 5.84
C ASP A 101 -8.49 21.89 5.45
N THR A 102 -9.76 22.28 5.51
CA THR A 102 -10.87 21.44 5.04
C THR A 102 -10.72 21.12 3.55
N CYS A 103 -10.38 22.09 2.70
CA CYS A 103 -10.13 21.84 1.29
C CYS A 103 -8.95 20.87 1.08
N LEU A 104 -7.84 21.03 1.80
CA LEU A 104 -6.70 20.13 1.71
C LEU A 104 -7.10 18.70 2.12
N TYR A 105 -7.76 18.55 3.27
CA TYR A 105 -8.18 17.25 3.81
C TYR A 105 -9.20 16.54 2.91
N GLU A 106 -10.23 17.25 2.47
CA GLU A 106 -11.32 16.66 1.67
C GLU A 106 -10.92 16.45 0.20
N CYS A 107 -10.12 17.37 -0.37
CA CYS A 107 -9.89 17.42 -1.82
C CYS A 107 -8.54 16.88 -2.25
N SER A 108 -7.51 16.85 -1.41
CA SER A 108 -6.16 16.51 -1.87
C SER A 108 -6.01 15.01 -2.17
N PRO A 109 -5.66 14.62 -3.41
CA PRO A 109 -5.29 13.24 -3.73
C PRO A 109 -3.85 12.90 -3.30
N ASN A 110 -3.14 13.88 -2.71
CA ASN A 110 -1.71 13.81 -2.44
C ASN A 110 -1.36 13.46 -0.98
N LEU A 111 -2.36 13.10 -0.18
CA LEU A 111 -2.17 12.79 1.24
C LEU A 111 -1.91 11.29 1.53
N GLY A 112 -1.89 10.46 0.48
CA GLY A 112 -1.77 9.01 0.56
C GLY A 112 -0.71 8.45 1.51
N PRO A 113 0.53 8.97 1.54
CA PRO A 113 1.60 8.47 2.42
C PRO A 113 1.28 8.56 3.92
N TRP A 114 0.31 9.39 4.31
CA TRP A 114 -0.05 9.67 5.70
C TRP A 114 -1.43 9.13 6.07
N ILE A 115 -2.11 8.42 5.17
CA ILE A 115 -3.42 7.83 5.46
C ILE A 115 -3.24 6.58 6.32
N GLN A 116 -3.93 6.55 7.45
CA GLN A 116 -3.95 5.41 8.38
C GLN A 116 -5.38 4.96 8.68
N GLN A 117 -5.56 3.65 8.88
CA GLN A 117 -6.83 3.08 9.33
C GLN A 117 -7.08 3.38 10.81
N VAL A 118 -8.28 3.89 11.12
CA VAL A 118 -8.69 4.22 12.49
C VAL A 118 -10.05 3.63 12.87
N ASN A 119 -10.83 3.13 11.91
CA ASN A 119 -12.13 2.44 12.10
C ASN A 119 -13.03 3.13 13.14
N GLN A 120 -13.32 4.42 12.93
CA GLN A 120 -14.24 5.21 13.74
C GLN A 120 -15.63 5.24 13.08
N ASN A 121 -16.68 5.51 13.85
CA ASN A 121 -18.07 5.45 13.38
C ASN A 121 -18.36 6.31 12.13
N TRP A 122 -17.60 7.39 11.90
CA TRP A 122 -17.82 8.32 10.80
C TRP A 122 -16.68 8.34 9.76
N ARG A 123 -15.59 7.59 9.98
CA ARG A 123 -14.48 7.44 9.02
C ARG A 123 -13.68 6.17 9.30
N LYS A 124 -13.32 5.43 8.25
CA LYS A 124 -12.47 4.24 8.36
C LYS A 124 -10.99 4.60 8.31
N GLU A 125 -10.66 5.66 7.57
CA GLU A 125 -9.31 6.18 7.39
C GLU A 125 -9.22 7.66 7.77
N ARG A 126 -8.01 8.12 8.10
CA ARG A 126 -7.68 9.55 8.28
C ARG A 126 -6.21 9.80 7.98
N ILE A 127 -5.83 11.05 7.85
CA ILE A 127 -4.41 11.45 7.87
C ILE A 127 -3.86 11.51 9.29
N LEU A 128 -2.58 11.14 9.43
CA LEU A 128 -1.76 11.32 10.62
C LEU A 128 -0.34 11.73 10.23
N ASP A 129 0.24 12.66 11.00
CA ASP A 129 1.62 13.15 10.85
C ASP A 129 1.97 13.71 9.46
N VAL A 130 1.01 14.35 8.78
CA VAL A 130 1.28 15.03 7.50
C VAL A 130 2.28 16.16 7.72
N PRO A 131 3.42 16.21 6.99
CA PRO A 131 4.50 17.17 7.19
C PRO A 131 4.08 18.54 6.65
N LEU A 132 3.30 19.30 7.42
CA LEU A 132 2.84 20.64 7.00
C LEU A 132 4.05 21.58 6.90
N CYS A 133 4.15 22.36 5.81
CA CYS A 133 5.24 23.32 5.65
C CYS A 133 5.25 24.35 6.78
N LYS A 134 6.46 24.72 7.21
CA LYS A 134 6.67 25.64 8.34
C LYS A 134 5.88 26.94 8.19
N GLU A 135 5.92 27.57 7.03
CA GLU A 135 5.27 28.86 6.79
C GLU A 135 3.74 28.77 6.75
N ASP A 136 3.18 27.64 6.29
CA ASP A 136 1.73 27.39 6.32
C ASP A 136 1.23 27.31 7.76
N CYS A 137 1.95 26.57 8.62
CA CYS A 137 1.61 26.47 10.03
C CYS A 137 1.80 27.79 10.78
N GLN A 138 2.95 28.45 10.59
CA GLN A 138 3.26 29.74 11.20
C GLN A 138 2.18 30.78 10.89
N ARG A 139 1.82 30.92 9.61
CA ARG A 139 0.84 31.92 9.17
C ARG A 139 -0.56 31.61 9.71
N TRP A 140 -0.94 30.33 9.79
CA TRP A 140 -2.20 29.94 10.42
C TRP A 140 -2.24 30.40 11.88
N TRP A 141 -1.18 30.12 12.63
CA TRP A 141 -1.08 30.53 14.03
C TRP A 141 -1.10 32.06 14.22
N GLU A 142 -0.36 32.79 13.39
CA GLU A 142 -0.32 34.26 13.41
C GLU A 142 -1.68 34.89 13.10
N ASP A 143 -2.37 34.41 12.07
CA ASP A 143 -3.67 34.94 11.67
C ASP A 143 -4.78 34.62 12.69
N CYS A 144 -4.56 33.66 13.60
CA CYS A 144 -5.48 33.28 14.67
C CYS A 144 -5.23 33.98 16.02
N GLN A 145 -4.22 34.86 16.12
CA GLN A 145 -3.85 35.50 17.40
C GLN A 145 -4.98 36.28 18.09
N THR A 146 -5.90 36.84 17.31
CA THR A 146 -7.03 37.66 17.81
C THR A 146 -8.31 36.85 18.06
N THR A 147 -8.31 35.56 17.74
CA THR A 147 -9.45 34.66 17.92
C THR A 147 -9.43 34.02 19.32
N PHE A 148 -10.55 33.40 19.71
CA PHE A 148 -10.70 32.72 20.99
C PHE A 148 -11.05 31.24 20.78
N THR A 149 -10.65 30.40 21.72
CA THR A 149 -11.11 29.00 21.81
C THR A 149 -11.18 28.57 23.27
N CYS A 150 -11.68 27.37 23.52
CA CYS A 150 -11.84 26.78 24.84
C CYS A 150 -11.17 25.39 24.95
N LYS A 151 -10.47 24.93 23.89
CA LYS A 151 -9.89 23.59 23.83
C LYS A 151 -8.65 23.56 22.93
N THR A 152 -7.72 22.67 23.27
CA THR A 152 -6.54 22.32 22.46
C THR A 152 -6.80 21.20 21.44
N ASN A 153 -7.78 20.33 21.67
CA ASN A 153 -8.10 19.22 20.77
C ASN A 153 -9.53 19.33 20.26
N TRP A 154 -9.69 19.58 18.96
CA TRP A 154 -10.98 19.86 18.35
C TRP A 154 -11.64 18.62 17.72
N HIS A 155 -11.00 17.45 17.75
CA HIS A 155 -11.65 16.21 17.35
C HIS A 155 -12.57 15.62 18.42
N LYS A 156 -12.34 15.90 19.71
CA LYS A 156 -12.96 15.15 20.81
C LYS A 156 -13.39 16.01 21.99
N GLY A 157 -14.41 15.53 22.69
CA GLY A 157 -14.83 16.08 23.97
C GLY A 157 -15.48 17.45 23.86
N TRP A 158 -16.24 17.71 22.80
CA TRP A 158 -17.18 18.82 22.69
C TRP A 158 -18.54 18.44 23.26
N ASN A 159 -19.34 19.42 23.65
CA ASN A 159 -20.76 19.23 23.91
C ASN A 159 -21.55 19.39 22.60
N TRP A 160 -22.35 18.40 22.24
CA TRP A 160 -23.11 18.35 20.97
C TRP A 160 -24.63 18.45 21.15
N THR A 161 -25.11 18.84 22.34
CA THR A 161 -26.55 18.85 22.68
C THR A 161 -27.41 19.66 21.70
N LEU A 162 -26.88 20.73 21.11
CA LEU A 162 -27.61 21.57 20.13
C LEU A 162 -27.40 21.15 18.67
N GLY A 163 -26.80 19.98 18.41
CA GLY A 163 -26.51 19.50 17.06
C GLY A 163 -25.22 20.06 16.44
N TYR A 164 -24.54 20.96 17.14
CA TYR A 164 -23.23 21.51 16.78
C TYR A 164 -22.33 21.58 18.03
N ASN A 165 -21.01 21.69 17.84
CA ASN A 165 -20.08 21.70 18.96
C ASN A 165 -20.15 22.98 19.79
N GLN A 166 -20.19 22.79 21.11
CA GLN A 166 -20.12 23.81 22.13
C GLN A 166 -18.99 23.50 23.11
N CYS A 167 -18.45 24.56 23.72
CA CYS A 167 -17.43 24.42 24.76
C CYS A 167 -17.88 23.46 25.86
N PRO A 168 -16.98 22.58 26.35
CA PRO A 168 -17.28 21.65 27.43
C PRO A 168 -17.68 22.39 28.70
N VAL A 169 -18.48 21.74 29.54
CA VAL A 169 -18.86 22.30 30.84
C VAL A 169 -17.59 22.57 31.65
N GLY A 170 -17.44 23.81 32.13
CA GLY A 170 -16.28 24.25 32.91
C GLY A 170 -15.06 24.69 32.08
N ALA A 171 -15.07 24.57 30.75
CA ALA A 171 -14.02 25.11 29.90
C ALA A 171 -14.27 26.61 29.61
N ALA A 172 -13.27 27.44 29.86
CA ALA A 172 -13.35 28.88 29.62
C ALA A 172 -12.79 29.26 28.24
N CYS A 173 -13.42 30.25 27.60
CA CYS A 173 -12.89 30.84 26.38
C CYS A 173 -11.71 31.77 26.70
N HIS A 174 -10.56 31.50 26.08
CA HIS A 174 -9.36 32.31 26.17
C HIS A 174 -8.83 32.63 24.77
N PRO A 175 -7.96 33.65 24.63
CA PRO A 175 -7.28 33.92 23.37
C PRO A 175 -6.63 32.67 22.80
N PHE A 176 -6.61 32.53 21.48
CA PHE A 176 -6.22 31.30 20.80
C PHE A 176 -4.82 30.80 21.22
N HIS A 177 -3.88 31.74 21.40
CA HIS A 177 -2.50 31.45 21.83
C HIS A 177 -2.39 30.93 23.29
N PHE A 178 -3.42 31.10 24.12
CA PHE A 178 -3.45 30.51 25.46
C PHE A 178 -3.51 28.98 25.39
N TYR A 179 -4.34 28.46 24.48
CA TYR A 179 -4.47 27.03 24.24
C TYR A 179 -3.40 26.50 23.27
N PHE A 180 -2.92 27.36 22.37
CA PHE A 180 -1.90 27.02 21.37
C PHE A 180 -0.71 27.98 21.48
N PRO A 181 0.20 27.77 22.45
CA PRO A 181 1.28 28.72 22.74
C PRO A 181 2.30 28.87 21.61
N THR A 182 2.39 27.89 20.71
CA THR A 182 3.28 27.89 19.54
C THR A 182 2.53 27.46 18.27
N PRO A 183 3.06 27.76 17.07
CA PRO A 183 2.54 27.22 15.82
C PRO A 183 2.43 25.69 15.82
N GLU A 184 3.44 24.99 16.33
CA GLU A 184 3.45 23.53 16.42
C GLU A 184 2.33 23.02 17.33
N ALA A 185 2.12 23.67 18.48
CA ALA A 185 1.02 23.31 19.36
C ALA A 185 -0.34 23.45 18.66
N LEU A 186 -0.52 24.46 17.81
CA LEU A 186 -1.72 24.57 16.97
C LEU A 186 -1.81 23.41 15.98
N CYS A 187 -0.87 23.32 15.05
CA CYS A 187 -1.01 22.47 13.87
C CYS A 187 -1.00 20.98 14.23
N GLU A 188 -0.25 20.57 15.27
CA GLU A 188 -0.15 19.18 15.68
C GLU A 188 -1.32 18.75 16.57
N GLU A 189 -1.76 19.59 17.52
CA GLU A 189 -2.74 19.17 18.54
C GLU A 189 -4.19 19.37 18.11
N ILE A 190 -4.50 20.44 17.36
CA ILE A 190 -5.89 20.85 17.08
C ILE A 190 -6.69 19.71 16.46
N TRP A 191 -6.06 18.98 15.55
CA TRP A 191 -6.63 17.82 14.88
C TRP A 191 -6.01 16.49 15.34
N SER A 192 -5.54 16.38 16.58
CA SER A 192 -5.02 15.11 17.14
C SER A 192 -3.98 14.43 16.24
N HIS A 193 -2.90 15.16 15.94
CA HIS A 193 -1.79 14.73 15.08
C HIS A 193 -2.19 14.39 13.65
N SER A 194 -3.20 15.07 13.07
CA SER A 194 -3.36 15.05 11.61
C SER A 194 -2.11 15.58 10.90
N TYR A 195 -1.50 16.61 11.47
CA TYR A 195 -0.27 17.20 10.99
C TYR A 195 0.86 17.00 11.99
N LYS A 196 2.08 17.00 11.44
CA LYS A 196 3.34 17.16 12.14
C LYS A 196 4.09 18.28 11.44
N VAL A 197 4.49 19.33 12.15
CA VAL A 197 5.10 20.49 11.48
C VAL A 197 6.47 20.11 10.95
N SER A 198 6.71 20.42 9.68
CA SER A 198 7.99 20.17 9.02
C SER A 198 8.92 21.35 9.21
N ASN A 199 10.21 21.08 9.42
CA ASN A 199 11.24 22.12 9.42
C ASN A 199 11.55 22.63 7.99
N TYR A 200 11.01 21.98 6.96
CA TYR A 200 11.17 22.40 5.57
C TYR A 200 10.20 23.52 5.21
N SER A 201 10.71 24.48 4.45
CA SER A 201 9.93 25.59 3.92
C SER A 201 9.14 25.21 2.67
N ARG A 202 8.13 26.02 2.36
CA ARG A 202 7.39 25.99 1.09
C ARG A 202 8.34 25.95 -0.12
N GLY A 203 7.95 25.20 -1.16
CA GLY A 203 8.74 25.03 -2.39
C GLY A 203 9.89 24.03 -2.30
N SER A 204 10.18 23.48 -1.11
CA SER A 204 11.27 22.50 -0.93
C SER A 204 10.98 21.11 -1.54
N GLY A 205 9.72 20.80 -1.85
CA GLY A 205 9.30 19.43 -2.19
C GLY A 205 9.35 18.44 -1.02
N ARG A 206 9.50 18.91 0.24
CA ARG A 206 9.69 18.04 1.42
C ARG A 206 8.65 18.26 2.53
N CYS A 207 7.62 19.04 2.24
CA CYS A 207 6.49 19.32 3.11
C CYS A 207 5.23 19.56 2.26
N ILE A 208 4.07 19.35 2.86
CA ILE A 208 2.77 19.61 2.25
C ILE A 208 2.41 21.08 2.43
N GLN A 209 2.06 21.71 1.32
CA GLN A 209 1.55 23.07 1.27
C GLN A 209 0.02 23.03 1.27
N MET A 210 -0.57 23.70 2.25
CA MET A 210 -2.02 23.88 2.35
C MET A 210 -2.49 25.00 1.41
N TRP A 211 -1.65 26.02 1.24
CA TRP A 211 -1.86 27.11 0.28
C TRP A 211 -0.93 26.95 -0.93
N PHE A 212 -1.43 27.12 -2.16
CA PHE A 212 -0.58 27.20 -3.36
C PHE A 212 -1.32 27.87 -4.51
N ASP A 213 -0.56 28.38 -5.49
CA ASP A 213 -1.10 28.95 -6.72
C ASP A 213 -1.31 27.84 -7.76
N PRO A 214 -2.56 27.52 -8.14
CA PRO A 214 -2.82 26.46 -9.12
C PRO A 214 -2.29 26.75 -10.52
N ALA A 215 -1.99 28.02 -10.86
CA ALA A 215 -1.35 28.36 -12.12
C ALA A 215 0.08 27.81 -12.22
N GLN A 216 0.73 27.60 -11.07
CA GLN A 216 2.10 27.06 -10.97
C GLN A 216 2.12 25.53 -10.76
N GLY A 217 0.95 24.88 -10.83
CA GLY A 217 0.80 23.46 -10.55
C GLY A 217 0.65 23.16 -9.06
N ASN A 218 0.32 21.89 -8.74
CA ASN A 218 0.16 21.44 -7.36
C ASN A 218 1.52 20.97 -6.81
N PRO A 219 2.15 21.70 -5.87
CA PRO A 219 3.48 21.36 -5.34
C PRO A 219 3.49 20.07 -4.51
N ASN A 220 2.30 19.60 -4.09
CA ASN A 220 2.18 18.39 -3.26
C ASN A 220 2.34 17.11 -4.08
N GLU A 221 2.26 17.15 -5.41
CA GLU A 221 2.53 15.98 -6.25
C GLU A 221 3.98 15.51 -6.16
N GLU A 222 4.93 16.45 -6.11
CA GLU A 222 6.36 16.16 -5.97
C GLU A 222 6.71 15.77 -4.54
N GLY A 223 6.16 16.46 -3.53
CA GLY A 223 6.36 16.10 -2.13
C GLY A 223 5.81 14.73 -1.76
N GLN A 224 4.70 14.32 -2.38
CA GLN A 224 4.18 12.96 -2.26
C GLN A 224 5.11 11.93 -2.93
N LYS A 225 5.72 12.26 -4.08
CA LYS A 225 6.69 11.37 -4.76
C LYS A 225 7.98 11.20 -3.96
N ASP A 226 8.58 12.28 -3.44
CA ASP A 226 9.81 12.22 -2.64
C ASP A 226 9.57 11.50 -1.30
N MET A 227 8.44 11.76 -0.64
CA MET A 227 8.10 11.05 0.61
C MET A 227 7.65 9.62 0.37
N ALA A 228 6.91 9.30 -0.70
CA ALA A 228 6.68 7.91 -1.09
C ALA A 228 8.00 7.21 -1.44
N TRP A 229 8.94 7.90 -2.10
CA TRP A 229 10.27 7.39 -2.43
C TRP A 229 11.18 7.21 -1.21
N LYS A 230 11.05 8.04 -0.16
CA LYS A 230 11.79 7.92 1.12
C LYS A 230 11.13 6.95 2.10
N LEU A 231 9.80 6.86 2.06
CA LEU A 231 9.04 5.84 2.76
C LEU A 231 9.16 4.49 2.06
N MET A 232 9.56 4.39 0.78
CA MET A 232 9.82 3.11 0.14
C MET A 232 10.98 2.35 0.80
N PRO A 233 12.17 2.92 1.07
CA PRO A 233 13.24 2.29 1.86
C PRO A 233 12.89 2.04 3.32
N LEU A 234 12.11 2.92 3.97
CA LEU A 234 11.67 2.76 5.37
C LEU A 234 10.48 1.80 5.51
N LEU A 235 9.62 1.66 4.50
CA LEU A 235 8.68 0.57 4.34
C LEU A 235 9.44 -0.70 3.97
N LEU A 236 10.50 -0.69 3.17
CA LEU A 236 11.36 -1.86 2.99
C LEU A 236 11.98 -2.31 4.33
N LEU A 237 12.48 -1.38 5.16
CA LEU A 237 13.05 -1.68 6.49
C LEU A 237 11.98 -2.00 7.56
N ALA A 238 10.81 -1.38 7.53
CA ALA A 238 9.68 -1.69 8.41
C ALA A 238 8.88 -2.90 7.91
N TRP A 239 8.95 -3.26 6.63
CA TRP A 239 8.48 -4.56 6.13
C TRP A 239 9.42 -5.66 6.63
N ILE A 240 10.73 -5.42 6.68
CA ILE A 240 11.69 -6.32 7.32
C ILE A 240 11.39 -6.46 8.84
N ALA A 241 11.04 -5.37 9.54
CA ALA A 241 10.81 -5.37 10.99
C ALA A 241 9.37 -5.69 11.48
N THR A 242 8.31 -5.41 10.71
CA THR A 242 6.90 -5.47 11.18
C THR A 242 6.00 -6.45 10.41
N THR A 243 6.46 -7.07 9.32
CA THR A 243 5.76 -8.23 8.73
C THR A 243 6.14 -9.55 9.40
N CYS A 244 6.83 -9.49 10.53
CA CYS A 244 7.00 -10.63 11.42
C CYS A 244 5.77 -10.81 12.34
N SER A 245 4.54 -10.69 11.79
CA SER A 245 3.45 -11.50 12.33
C SER A 245 3.60 -12.86 11.67
N ALA A 246 4.47 -13.65 12.28
CA ALA A 246 4.83 -14.98 11.87
C ALA A 246 3.56 -15.81 11.62
N ARG A 247 3.27 -16.13 10.35
CA ARG A 247 3.23 -17.57 10.06
C ARG A 247 4.63 -18.01 10.45
N ASP A 248 4.73 -18.93 11.40
CA ASP A 248 6.00 -19.43 11.95
C ASP A 248 7.04 -19.36 10.83
N ARG A 249 7.99 -18.40 10.91
CA ARG A 249 8.91 -18.03 9.79
C ARG A 249 9.94 -19.14 9.53
N THR A 250 9.58 -20.35 9.91
CA THR A 250 10.30 -21.61 9.83
C THR A 250 10.07 -22.32 8.49
N ASP A 251 9.11 -21.91 7.66
CA ASP A 251 8.75 -22.63 6.41
C ASP A 251 8.55 -21.71 5.19
N LEU A 252 9.61 -21.01 4.74
CA LEU A 252 9.61 -20.26 3.46
C LEU A 252 9.98 -21.13 2.25
N LEU A 253 10.52 -22.31 2.50
CA LEU A 253 11.01 -23.23 1.48
C LEU A 253 10.03 -24.39 1.39
N ASN A 254 9.75 -24.85 0.17
CA ASN A 254 8.92 -26.02 -0.04
C ASN A 254 7.51 -25.90 0.57
N VAL A 255 6.81 -24.83 0.22
CA VAL A 255 5.47 -24.52 0.72
C VAL A 255 4.49 -24.15 -0.39
N CYS A 256 3.21 -24.37 -0.12
CA CYS A 256 2.10 -23.96 -0.98
C CYS A 256 1.35 -22.79 -0.36
N MET A 257 0.96 -21.82 -1.19
CA MET A 257 0.12 -20.71 -0.75
C MET A 257 -1.32 -21.15 -0.54
N ASP A 258 -2.03 -20.53 0.40
CA ASP A 258 -3.48 -20.69 0.61
C ASP A 258 -4.27 -19.87 -0.43
N ALA A 259 -4.24 -20.35 -1.68
CA ALA A 259 -5.07 -19.84 -2.78
C ALA A 259 -6.11 -20.87 -3.23
N LYS A 260 -6.81 -20.58 -4.33
CA LYS A 260 -8.07 -21.26 -4.68
C LYS A 260 -7.92 -22.77 -4.93
N HIS A 261 -6.82 -23.21 -5.53
CA HIS A 261 -6.65 -24.58 -6.03
C HIS A 261 -5.35 -25.25 -5.56
N HIS A 262 -4.61 -24.62 -4.65
CA HIS A 262 -3.39 -25.18 -4.07
C HIS A 262 -3.70 -26.28 -3.07
N LYS A 263 -2.86 -27.32 -3.06
CA LYS A 263 -2.75 -28.27 -1.96
C LYS A 263 -2.22 -27.57 -0.72
N THR A 264 -2.40 -28.18 0.45
CA THR A 264 -1.89 -27.66 1.72
C THR A 264 -0.36 -27.75 1.84
N LYS A 265 0.26 -28.75 1.20
CA LYS A 265 1.72 -28.96 1.17
C LYS A 265 2.16 -29.52 -0.19
N PRO A 266 3.43 -29.28 -0.59
CA PRO A 266 3.97 -29.89 -1.79
C PRO A 266 4.07 -31.41 -1.67
N GLY A 267 4.02 -32.08 -2.82
CA GLY A 267 4.32 -33.51 -2.94
C GLY A 267 4.36 -33.97 -4.39
N PRO A 268 4.81 -35.21 -4.65
CA PRO A 268 4.86 -35.77 -5.99
C PRO A 268 3.48 -35.84 -6.66
N GLU A 269 3.44 -35.54 -7.95
CA GLU A 269 2.29 -35.62 -8.85
C GLU A 269 2.81 -36.15 -10.20
N ASP A 270 2.99 -37.47 -10.33
CA ASP A 270 3.72 -38.05 -11.47
C ASP A 270 3.02 -37.86 -12.83
N GLU A 271 1.71 -37.56 -12.82
CA GLU A 271 0.86 -37.41 -13.99
C GLU A 271 0.50 -35.95 -14.31
N LEU A 272 1.28 -34.96 -13.84
CA LEU A 272 1.05 -33.56 -14.23
C LEU A 272 1.05 -33.40 -15.75
N HIS A 273 0.03 -32.73 -16.25
CA HIS A 273 -0.25 -32.64 -17.67
C HIS A 273 0.71 -31.69 -18.40
N ASN A 274 1.35 -32.20 -19.47
CA ASN A 274 2.05 -31.44 -20.50
C ASN A 274 2.98 -30.33 -19.94
N GLN A 275 2.64 -29.05 -20.08
CA GLN A 275 3.49 -27.92 -19.65
C GLN A 275 3.74 -27.87 -18.14
N CYS A 276 2.87 -28.49 -17.33
CA CYS A 276 3.04 -28.58 -15.89
C CYS A 276 3.91 -29.78 -15.46
N SER A 277 4.30 -30.67 -16.38
CA SER A 277 5.16 -31.83 -16.07
C SER A 277 6.51 -31.50 -15.41
N PRO A 278 7.13 -30.32 -15.59
CA PRO A 278 8.38 -30.00 -14.89
C PRO A 278 8.29 -30.01 -13.36
N TRP A 279 7.08 -29.85 -12.79
CA TRP A 279 6.86 -29.87 -11.34
C TRP A 279 6.50 -31.25 -10.78
N ARG A 280 6.42 -32.31 -11.60
CA ARG A 280 5.91 -33.64 -11.19
C ARG A 280 6.55 -34.25 -9.95
N ARG A 281 7.85 -33.98 -9.72
CA ARG A 281 8.58 -34.52 -8.56
C ARG A 281 8.13 -33.90 -7.23
N ASN A 282 7.65 -32.65 -7.27
CA ASN A 282 7.24 -31.90 -6.08
C ASN A 282 6.40 -30.68 -6.48
N ALA A 283 5.08 -30.77 -6.35
CA ALA A 283 4.14 -29.76 -6.80
C ALA A 283 3.08 -29.40 -5.75
N CYS A 284 2.58 -28.17 -5.85
CA CYS A 284 1.44 -27.65 -5.09
C CYS A 284 0.08 -27.81 -5.79
N CYS A 285 0.06 -28.12 -7.08
CA CYS A 285 -1.16 -28.38 -7.83
C CYS A 285 -1.50 -29.88 -7.81
N SER A 286 -2.71 -30.22 -8.27
CA SER A 286 -3.10 -31.61 -8.54
C SER A 286 -3.04 -31.93 -10.04
N VAL A 287 -3.05 -33.22 -10.40
CA VAL A 287 -3.24 -33.66 -11.80
C VAL A 287 -4.46 -32.99 -12.44
N ASN A 288 -5.60 -32.93 -11.75
CA ASN A 288 -6.82 -32.29 -12.28
C ASN A 288 -6.60 -30.80 -12.57
N THR A 289 -5.96 -30.08 -11.64
CA THR A 289 -5.57 -28.67 -11.85
C THR A 289 -4.73 -28.53 -13.12
N SER A 290 -3.71 -29.37 -13.29
CA SER A 290 -2.82 -29.29 -14.46
C SER A 290 -3.53 -29.54 -15.80
N GLN A 291 -4.48 -30.47 -15.85
CA GLN A 291 -5.29 -30.73 -17.04
C GLN A 291 -6.22 -29.55 -17.35
N GLU A 292 -6.87 -29.01 -16.33
CA GLU A 292 -7.76 -27.86 -16.45
C GLU A 292 -7.03 -26.62 -16.96
N LEU A 293 -5.79 -26.37 -16.53
CA LEU A 293 -4.97 -25.24 -16.99
C LEU A 293 -4.71 -25.22 -18.51
N HIS A 294 -4.85 -26.35 -19.19
CA HIS A 294 -4.65 -26.47 -20.64
C HIS A 294 -5.95 -26.36 -21.44
N LYS A 295 -7.11 -26.27 -20.78
CA LYS A 295 -8.42 -26.12 -21.43
C LYS A 295 -8.76 -24.64 -21.64
N ASP A 296 -9.40 -24.36 -22.77
CA ASP A 296 -10.01 -23.05 -22.99
C ASP A 296 -11.19 -22.84 -22.06
N THR A 297 -11.24 -21.68 -21.40
CA THR A 297 -12.29 -21.36 -20.41
C THR A 297 -12.39 -22.44 -19.33
N SER A 298 -11.24 -22.80 -18.76
CA SER A 298 -11.14 -23.74 -17.65
C SER A 298 -12.10 -23.39 -16.51
N SER A 299 -12.64 -24.44 -15.87
CA SER A 299 -13.48 -24.32 -14.67
C SER A 299 -12.75 -23.72 -13.46
N LEU A 300 -11.41 -23.67 -13.50
CA LEU A 300 -10.60 -23.11 -12.40
C LEU A 300 -10.92 -21.63 -12.16
N TYR A 301 -11.01 -20.85 -13.24
CA TYR A 301 -11.19 -19.39 -13.18
C TYR A 301 -12.22 -18.85 -14.18
N ASN A 302 -12.81 -19.71 -15.02
CA ASN A 302 -13.68 -19.33 -16.14
C ASN A 302 -13.04 -18.25 -17.03
N PHE A 303 -11.72 -18.30 -17.18
CA PHE A 303 -10.95 -17.28 -17.87
C PHE A 303 -10.83 -17.60 -19.36
N ASN A 304 -11.32 -16.68 -20.19
CA ASN A 304 -11.25 -16.68 -21.63
C ASN A 304 -9.99 -15.94 -22.11
N TRP A 305 -9.05 -16.69 -22.68
CA TRP A 305 -7.85 -16.16 -23.33
C TRP A 305 -8.20 -15.41 -24.62
N ASP A 306 -9.27 -15.79 -25.30
CA ASP A 306 -9.68 -15.28 -26.61
C ASP A 306 -10.65 -14.07 -26.52
N HIS A 307 -10.54 -13.26 -25.46
CA HIS A 307 -11.46 -12.14 -25.19
C HIS A 307 -11.40 -11.01 -26.25
N CYS A 308 -10.37 -11.00 -27.10
CA CYS A 308 -10.21 -10.10 -28.24
C CYS A 308 -10.02 -10.85 -29.58
N GLY A 309 -10.56 -12.07 -29.68
CA GLY A 309 -10.30 -12.99 -30.79
C GLY A 309 -9.30 -14.07 -30.41
N LYS A 310 -9.07 -15.03 -31.32
CA LYS A 310 -8.24 -16.21 -31.05
C LYS A 310 -6.79 -15.81 -30.72
N MET A 311 -6.33 -16.15 -29.53
CA MET A 311 -4.96 -15.94 -29.09
C MET A 311 -4.01 -16.87 -29.85
N GLU A 312 -2.87 -16.33 -30.26
CA GLU A 312 -1.85 -17.14 -30.94
C GLU A 312 -1.30 -18.23 -29.99
N PRO A 313 -1.10 -19.48 -30.47
CA PRO A 313 -0.60 -20.56 -29.62
C PRO A 313 0.76 -20.26 -28.96
N ALA A 314 1.63 -19.50 -29.63
CA ALA A 314 2.92 -19.07 -29.10
C ALA A 314 2.77 -18.12 -27.89
N CYS A 315 1.76 -17.26 -27.90
CA CYS A 315 1.41 -16.42 -26.76
C CYS A 315 0.74 -17.24 -25.65
N LYS A 316 -0.26 -18.05 -26.02
CA LYS A 316 -1.09 -18.81 -25.07
C LYS A 316 -0.29 -19.78 -24.23
N ARG A 317 0.76 -20.41 -24.77
CA ARG A 317 1.63 -21.30 -23.99
C ARG A 317 2.26 -20.60 -22.79
N HIS A 318 2.61 -19.31 -22.87
CA HIS A 318 3.18 -18.59 -21.73
C HIS A 318 2.16 -18.39 -20.61
N PHE A 319 0.89 -18.14 -20.93
CA PHE A 319 -0.18 -18.08 -19.93
C PHE A 319 -0.43 -19.45 -19.25
N ILE A 320 -0.29 -20.54 -20.01
CA ILE A 320 -0.38 -21.89 -19.44
C ILE A 320 0.82 -22.14 -18.51
N GLN A 321 2.04 -21.81 -18.96
CA GLN A 321 3.26 -21.98 -18.16
C GLN A 321 3.26 -21.13 -16.89
N ASP A 322 2.81 -19.88 -16.98
CA ASP A 322 2.58 -18.97 -15.85
C ASP A 322 1.62 -19.59 -14.83
N ASN A 323 0.49 -20.12 -15.29
CA ASN A 323 -0.43 -20.81 -14.40
C ASN A 323 0.18 -22.10 -13.80
N CYS A 324 0.97 -22.87 -14.55
CA CYS A 324 1.68 -24.02 -13.98
C CYS A 324 2.66 -23.56 -12.89
N LEU A 325 3.42 -22.48 -13.10
CA LEU A 325 4.28 -21.91 -12.07
C LEU A 325 3.47 -21.47 -10.85
N TYR A 326 2.39 -20.72 -11.05
CA TYR A 326 1.53 -20.21 -9.98
C TYR A 326 0.90 -21.32 -9.15
N GLU A 327 0.27 -22.30 -9.81
CA GLU A 327 -0.47 -23.38 -9.14
C GLU A 327 0.46 -24.47 -8.59
N CYS A 328 1.57 -24.78 -9.27
CA CYS A 328 2.37 -25.96 -8.97
C CYS A 328 3.67 -25.67 -8.23
N SER A 329 4.26 -24.47 -8.31
CA SER A 329 5.61 -24.26 -7.77
C SER A 329 5.65 -24.23 -6.24
N PRO A 330 6.44 -25.11 -5.59
CA PRO A 330 6.64 -25.09 -4.14
C PRO A 330 7.74 -24.09 -3.71
N ASN A 331 8.30 -23.34 -4.66
CA ASN A 331 9.46 -22.47 -4.48
C ASN A 331 9.10 -20.98 -4.47
N LEU A 332 7.81 -20.65 -4.37
CA LEU A 332 7.35 -19.25 -4.34
C LEU A 332 7.23 -18.67 -2.93
N GLY A 333 7.53 -19.47 -1.90
CA GLY A 333 7.41 -19.13 -0.49
C GLY A 333 7.95 -17.76 -0.06
N PRO A 334 9.16 -17.35 -0.48
CA PRO A 334 9.72 -16.04 -0.13
C PRO A 334 8.86 -14.84 -0.55
N TRP A 335 7.96 -15.03 -1.52
CA TRP A 335 7.11 -13.98 -2.09
C TRP A 335 5.62 -14.15 -1.76
N ILE A 336 5.24 -15.17 -0.98
CA ILE A 336 3.85 -15.38 -0.56
C ILE A 336 3.46 -14.29 0.44
N GLN A 337 2.35 -13.63 0.16
CA GLN A 337 1.77 -12.59 1.01
C GLN A 337 0.27 -12.85 1.26
N LYS A 338 -0.18 -12.55 2.47
CA LYS A 338 -1.60 -12.59 2.84
C LYS A 338 -2.33 -11.40 2.22
N VAL A 339 -3.41 -11.67 1.50
CA VAL A 339 -4.26 -10.66 0.84
C VAL A 339 -5.74 -10.74 1.22
N ASN A 340 -6.20 -11.86 1.77
CA ASN A 340 -7.56 -12.09 2.26
C ASN A 340 -8.66 -11.53 1.33
N THR A 341 -8.68 -11.99 0.08
CA THR A 341 -9.76 -11.68 -0.88
C THR A 341 -10.82 -12.78 -0.88
N SER A 342 -11.92 -12.57 -1.61
CA SER A 342 -13.05 -13.52 -1.66
C SER A 342 -12.72 -14.91 -2.19
N TRP A 343 -11.60 -15.08 -2.90
CA TRP A 343 -11.25 -16.34 -3.58
C TRP A 343 -9.84 -16.86 -3.26
N ARG A 344 -9.03 -16.12 -2.48
CA ARG A 344 -7.72 -16.56 -1.99
C ARG A 344 -7.33 -15.80 -0.72
N LYS A 345 -6.68 -16.48 0.22
CA LYS A 345 -6.14 -15.84 1.43
C LYS A 345 -4.72 -15.36 1.22
N GLU A 346 -3.95 -16.06 0.39
CA GLU A 346 -2.58 -15.76 0.03
C GLU A 346 -2.41 -15.62 -1.49
N ARG A 347 -1.42 -14.84 -1.92
CA ARG A 347 -0.92 -14.79 -3.31
C ARG A 347 0.58 -14.51 -3.28
N PHE A 348 1.27 -14.70 -4.38
CA PHE A 348 2.61 -14.12 -4.52
C PHE A 348 2.57 -12.69 -5.06
N LEU A 349 3.56 -11.89 -4.66
CA LEU A 349 3.82 -10.53 -5.12
C LEU A 349 5.32 -10.32 -5.34
N ASP A 350 5.66 -9.55 -6.37
CA ASP A 350 7.04 -9.19 -6.72
C ASP A 350 7.99 -10.38 -6.89
N VAL A 351 7.49 -11.50 -7.40
CA VAL A 351 8.35 -12.65 -7.76
C VAL A 351 9.36 -12.20 -8.82
N PRO A 352 10.68 -12.38 -8.61
CA PRO A 352 11.73 -11.88 -9.49
C PRO A 352 11.82 -12.74 -10.74
N LEU A 353 10.92 -12.53 -11.70
CA LEU A 353 10.90 -13.31 -12.95
C LEU A 353 12.16 -13.04 -13.77
N CYS A 354 12.82 -14.08 -14.27
CA CYS A 354 14.03 -13.92 -15.08
C CYS A 354 13.76 -13.07 -16.32
N LYS A 355 14.76 -12.27 -16.68
CA LYS A 355 14.69 -11.34 -17.81
C LYS A 355 14.23 -12.02 -19.10
N GLU A 356 14.81 -13.17 -19.44
CA GLU A 356 14.51 -13.88 -20.69
C GLU A 356 13.12 -14.52 -20.71
N ASP A 357 12.62 -15.02 -19.57
CA ASP A 357 11.26 -15.56 -19.46
C ASP A 357 10.23 -14.46 -19.74
N CYS A 358 10.42 -13.28 -19.13
CA CYS A 358 9.55 -12.14 -19.38
C CYS A 358 9.65 -11.61 -20.82
N GLN A 359 10.88 -11.48 -21.34
CA GLN A 359 11.12 -11.02 -22.71
C GLN A 359 10.46 -11.96 -23.73
N SER A 360 10.68 -13.28 -23.62
CA SER A 360 10.10 -14.26 -24.54
C SER A 360 8.58 -14.29 -24.48
N TRP A 361 7.99 -14.12 -23.29
CA TRP A 361 6.54 -14.00 -23.16
C TRP A 361 6.01 -12.78 -23.92
N TRP A 362 6.64 -11.62 -23.73
CA TRP A 362 6.25 -10.40 -24.43
C TRP A 362 6.40 -10.52 -25.96
N ASP A 363 7.53 -11.05 -26.44
CA ASP A 363 7.81 -11.22 -27.87
C ASP A 363 6.78 -12.12 -28.55
N ASP A 364 6.45 -13.26 -27.94
CA ASP A 364 5.48 -14.22 -28.47
C ASP A 364 4.03 -13.70 -28.40
N CYS A 365 3.75 -12.71 -27.54
CA CYS A 365 2.42 -12.13 -27.38
C CYS A 365 2.22 -10.81 -28.10
N ARG A 366 3.27 -10.11 -28.54
CA ARG A 366 3.17 -8.70 -29.01
C ARG A 366 2.12 -8.46 -30.10
N THR A 367 1.88 -9.44 -30.98
CA THR A 367 0.90 -9.39 -32.09
C THR A 367 -0.48 -9.90 -31.71
N SER A 368 -0.62 -10.60 -30.58
CA SER A 368 -1.93 -10.99 -30.04
C SER A 368 -2.70 -9.74 -29.58
N PHE A 369 -3.99 -9.90 -29.29
CA PHE A 369 -4.88 -8.78 -28.95
C PHE A 369 -5.40 -8.85 -27.52
N THR A 370 -5.57 -7.68 -26.91
CA THR A 370 -6.26 -7.52 -25.62
C THR A 370 -6.98 -6.17 -25.58
N CYS A 371 -7.78 -5.97 -24.54
CA CYS A 371 -8.50 -4.73 -24.27
C CYS A 371 -8.16 -4.12 -22.91
N LYS A 372 -7.23 -4.73 -22.14
CA LYS A 372 -6.91 -4.34 -20.77
C LYS A 372 -5.43 -4.57 -20.45
N SER A 373 -4.86 -3.64 -19.69
CA SER A 373 -3.50 -3.73 -19.12
C SER A 373 -3.44 -4.37 -17.72
N ASN A 374 -4.58 -4.72 -17.13
CA ASN A 374 -4.65 -5.43 -15.85
C ASN A 374 -5.76 -6.49 -15.92
N TRP A 375 -5.36 -7.75 -15.79
CA TRP A 375 -6.22 -8.91 -15.98
C TRP A 375 -6.76 -9.51 -14.68
N HIS A 376 -6.38 -8.98 -13.51
CA HIS A 376 -7.00 -9.37 -12.24
C HIS A 376 -8.35 -8.70 -11.99
N ARG A 377 -8.60 -7.50 -12.51
CA ARG A 377 -9.77 -6.68 -12.15
C ARG A 377 -10.40 -5.93 -13.33
N GLY A 378 -11.71 -5.65 -13.22
CA GLY A 378 -12.45 -4.81 -14.16
C GLY A 378 -12.78 -5.48 -15.50
N TRP A 379 -13.00 -6.79 -15.49
CA TRP A 379 -13.65 -7.52 -16.59
C TRP A 379 -15.17 -7.46 -16.44
N ASP A 380 -15.89 -7.58 -17.55
CA ASP A 380 -17.31 -7.91 -17.53
C ASP A 380 -17.48 -9.42 -17.39
N TRP A 381 -18.16 -9.87 -16.34
CA TRP A 381 -18.41 -11.29 -16.05
C TRP A 381 -19.88 -11.68 -16.24
N SER A 382 -20.71 -10.82 -16.84
CA SER A 382 -22.16 -11.03 -17.00
C SER A 382 -22.53 -12.34 -17.71
N SER A 383 -21.67 -12.83 -18.62
CA SER A 383 -21.86 -14.12 -19.32
C SER A 383 -21.20 -15.32 -18.63
N GLY A 384 -20.70 -15.18 -17.39
CA GLY A 384 -20.00 -16.24 -16.66
C GLY A 384 -18.52 -16.44 -17.01
N VAL A 385 -18.03 -15.75 -18.05
CA VAL A 385 -16.63 -15.70 -18.50
C VAL A 385 -16.21 -14.25 -18.67
N ASN A 386 -14.93 -13.94 -18.58
CA ASN A 386 -14.46 -12.56 -18.74
C ASN A 386 -14.63 -12.05 -20.18
N LYS A 387 -15.21 -10.85 -20.29
CA LYS A 387 -15.34 -10.07 -21.52
C LYS A 387 -14.78 -8.66 -21.33
N CYS A 388 -14.36 -8.06 -22.43
CA CYS A 388 -13.94 -6.66 -22.45
C CYS A 388 -15.07 -5.76 -21.91
N PRO A 389 -14.77 -4.86 -20.96
CA PRO A 389 -15.78 -3.96 -20.42
C PRO A 389 -16.28 -2.99 -21.49
N LEU A 390 -17.48 -2.45 -21.29
CA LEU A 390 -18.11 -1.54 -22.24
C LEU A 390 -17.19 -0.36 -22.59
N GLY A 391 -17.01 -0.10 -23.89
CA GLY A 391 -16.15 0.98 -24.40
C GLY A 391 -14.66 0.64 -24.47
N ALA A 392 -14.21 -0.53 -23.97
CA ALA A 392 -12.84 -0.98 -24.18
C ALA A 392 -12.66 -1.49 -25.61
N VAL A 393 -11.55 -1.12 -26.24
CA VAL A 393 -11.25 -1.44 -27.64
C VAL A 393 -10.15 -2.49 -27.69
N CYS A 394 -10.35 -3.56 -28.45
CA CYS A 394 -9.29 -4.54 -28.68
C CYS A 394 -8.17 -3.93 -29.52
N ARG A 395 -6.94 -3.99 -29.01
CA ARG A 395 -5.71 -3.59 -29.69
C ARG A 395 -4.64 -4.65 -29.46
N THR A 396 -3.51 -4.51 -30.14
CA THR A 396 -2.37 -5.41 -29.93
C THR A 396 -1.90 -5.36 -28.48
N PHE A 397 -1.30 -6.46 -28.01
CA PHE A 397 -0.66 -6.51 -26.70
C PHE A 397 0.37 -5.41 -26.54
N GLU A 398 1.17 -5.12 -27.56
CA GLU A 398 2.14 -4.02 -27.56
C GLU A 398 1.51 -2.64 -27.26
N SER A 399 0.26 -2.40 -27.69
CA SER A 399 -0.45 -1.16 -27.39
C SER A 399 -0.82 -1.02 -25.91
N TYR A 400 -1.08 -2.13 -25.20
CA TYR A 400 -1.43 -2.14 -23.78
C TYR A 400 -0.22 -2.40 -22.88
N PHE A 401 0.80 -3.04 -23.43
CA PHE A 401 2.04 -3.46 -22.78
C PHE A 401 3.23 -3.08 -23.68
N PRO A 402 3.68 -1.82 -23.62
CA PRO A 402 4.71 -1.31 -24.55
C PRO A 402 6.09 -1.94 -24.36
N THR A 403 6.32 -2.59 -23.22
CA THR A 403 7.60 -3.23 -22.87
C THR A 403 7.35 -4.58 -22.19
N PRO A 404 8.34 -5.48 -22.15
CA PRO A 404 8.25 -6.72 -21.38
C PRO A 404 7.88 -6.49 -19.91
N ALA A 405 8.52 -5.51 -19.26
CA ALA A 405 8.20 -5.15 -17.88
C ALA A 405 6.74 -4.69 -17.71
N ALA A 406 6.20 -3.91 -18.67
CA ALA A 406 4.80 -3.50 -18.62
C ALA A 406 3.86 -4.71 -18.65
N LEU A 407 4.18 -5.75 -19.44
CA LEU A 407 3.42 -7.01 -19.46
C LEU A 407 3.58 -7.76 -18.13
N CYS A 408 4.79 -8.19 -17.79
CA CYS A 408 5.00 -9.14 -16.70
C CYS A 408 4.62 -8.56 -15.33
N GLU A 409 4.83 -7.25 -15.10
CA GLU A 409 4.50 -6.59 -13.84
C GLU A 409 3.03 -6.10 -13.81
N GLY A 410 2.52 -5.61 -14.94
CA GLY A 410 1.19 -4.99 -15.02
C GLY A 410 0.03 -5.98 -15.13
N LEU A 411 0.20 -7.01 -15.96
CA LEU A 411 -0.86 -7.98 -16.34
C LEU A 411 -1.54 -8.58 -15.11
N TRP A 412 -0.74 -9.10 -14.18
CA TRP A 412 -1.20 -9.73 -12.95
C TRP A 412 -1.01 -8.85 -11.70
N SER A 413 -1.14 -7.53 -11.84
CA SER A 413 -1.12 -6.59 -10.68
C SER A 413 0.04 -6.86 -9.72
N HIS A 414 1.27 -6.78 -10.21
CA HIS A 414 2.51 -6.98 -9.46
C HIS A 414 2.66 -8.38 -8.85
N SER A 415 2.09 -9.41 -9.48
CA SER A 415 2.49 -10.80 -9.21
C SER A 415 4.00 -10.97 -9.47
N TYR A 416 4.49 -10.46 -10.59
CA TYR A 416 5.92 -10.46 -10.90
C TYR A 416 6.52 -9.07 -10.78
N LYS A 417 7.82 -9.06 -10.51
CA LYS A 417 8.73 -7.95 -10.73
C LYS A 417 9.85 -8.47 -11.63
N VAL A 418 10.11 -7.83 -12.76
CA VAL A 418 11.11 -8.35 -13.69
C VAL A 418 12.50 -8.18 -13.08
N SER A 419 13.25 -9.26 -13.05
CA SER A 419 14.62 -9.27 -12.57
C SER A 419 15.58 -8.79 -13.66
N ASN A 420 16.64 -8.09 -13.27
CA ASN A 420 17.76 -7.80 -14.17
C ASN A 420 18.68 -9.02 -14.37
N TYR A 421 18.49 -10.07 -13.55
CA TYR A 421 19.25 -11.31 -13.66
C TYR A 421 18.69 -12.21 -14.77
N SER A 422 19.60 -12.87 -15.47
CA SER A 422 19.28 -13.85 -16.49
C SER A 422 19.00 -15.23 -15.92
N ARG A 423 18.34 -16.08 -16.71
CA ARG A 423 18.17 -17.53 -16.46
C ARG A 423 19.50 -18.18 -16.05
N GLY A 424 19.45 -19.08 -15.08
CA GLY A 424 20.63 -19.79 -14.56
C GLY A 424 21.50 -19.01 -13.57
N SER A 425 21.17 -17.74 -13.29
CA SER A 425 21.92 -16.93 -12.31
C SER A 425 21.76 -17.37 -10.85
N GLY A 426 20.74 -18.18 -10.54
CA GLY A 426 20.35 -18.48 -9.17
C GLY A 426 19.74 -17.26 -8.43
N ARG A 427 19.32 -16.21 -9.17
CA ARG A 427 18.81 -14.93 -8.61
C ARG A 427 17.46 -14.49 -9.17
N CYS A 428 16.83 -15.30 -10.00
CA CYS A 428 15.51 -15.02 -10.56
C CYS A 428 14.73 -16.32 -10.78
N ILE A 429 13.41 -16.26 -10.65
CA ILE A 429 12.51 -17.39 -10.88
C ILE A 429 12.33 -17.60 -12.38
N GLN A 430 12.41 -18.86 -12.80
CA GLN A 430 12.17 -19.31 -14.15
C GLN A 430 10.82 -20.03 -14.21
N MET A 431 9.94 -19.60 -15.11
CA MET A 431 8.72 -20.38 -15.43
C MET A 431 9.01 -21.48 -16.44
N TRP A 432 10.02 -21.29 -17.30
CA TRP A 432 10.50 -22.33 -18.23
C TRP A 432 11.79 -22.96 -17.72
N PHE A 433 11.89 -24.29 -17.62
CA PHE A 433 13.14 -24.99 -17.31
C PHE A 433 13.08 -26.45 -17.78
N ASP A 434 14.26 -27.06 -17.95
CA ASP A 434 14.38 -28.48 -18.28
C ASP A 434 14.36 -29.30 -16.98
N PRO A 435 13.32 -30.13 -16.73
CA PRO A 435 13.23 -30.91 -15.50
C PRO A 435 14.32 -31.98 -15.36
N GLU A 436 14.97 -32.39 -16.46
CA GLU A 436 16.08 -33.35 -16.41
C GLU A 436 17.35 -32.72 -15.81
N GLN A 437 17.46 -31.39 -15.84
CA GLN A 437 18.54 -30.61 -15.20
C GLN A 437 18.18 -30.18 -13.77
N GLY A 438 17.02 -30.60 -13.27
CA GLY A 438 16.49 -30.19 -11.97
C GLY A 438 15.75 -28.85 -12.02
N ASN A 439 15.05 -28.51 -10.93
CA ASN A 439 14.29 -27.28 -10.83
C ASN A 439 15.21 -26.13 -10.31
N PRO A 440 15.57 -25.14 -11.14
CA PRO A 440 16.49 -24.07 -10.74
C PRO A 440 15.89 -23.16 -9.65
N ASN A 441 14.56 -23.13 -9.51
CA ASN A 441 13.87 -22.28 -8.55
C ASN A 441 14.10 -22.72 -7.10
N GLU A 442 14.55 -23.95 -6.86
CA GLU A 442 14.93 -24.39 -5.51
C GLU A 442 16.09 -23.57 -4.95
N GLU A 443 17.13 -23.35 -5.74
CA GLU A 443 18.29 -22.54 -5.33
C GLU A 443 17.88 -21.08 -5.13
N VAL A 444 17.08 -20.54 -6.06
CA VAL A 444 16.60 -19.16 -6.01
C VAL A 444 15.77 -18.94 -4.73
N ALA A 445 14.84 -19.84 -4.42
CA ALA A 445 14.04 -19.75 -3.20
C ALA A 445 14.92 -19.83 -1.94
N ARG A 446 15.91 -20.72 -1.91
CA ARG A 446 16.88 -20.81 -0.81
C ARG A 446 17.66 -19.51 -0.63
N PHE A 447 18.16 -18.94 -1.72
CA PHE A 447 18.91 -17.68 -1.69
C PHE A 447 18.09 -16.55 -1.06
N TYR A 448 16.85 -16.35 -1.52
CA TYR A 448 15.99 -15.30 -1.00
C TYR A 448 15.49 -15.58 0.42
N ALA A 449 15.17 -16.83 0.76
CA ALA A 449 14.79 -17.19 2.14
C ALA A 449 15.92 -16.95 3.15
N VAL A 450 17.18 -17.25 2.78
CA VAL A 450 18.34 -17.00 3.65
C VAL A 450 18.56 -15.51 3.85
N ALA A 451 18.50 -14.70 2.79
CA ALA A 451 18.63 -13.25 2.90
C ALA A 451 17.57 -12.65 3.85
N MET A 452 16.32 -13.12 3.73
CA MET A 452 15.21 -12.68 4.60
C MET A 452 15.37 -13.12 6.06
N ASN A 453 16.05 -14.25 6.32
CA ASN A 453 16.35 -14.72 7.67
C ASN A 453 17.58 -14.05 8.29
N ALA A 454 18.58 -13.67 7.49
CA ALA A 454 19.79 -12.98 7.96
C ALA A 454 19.51 -11.54 8.40
N GLU A 455 18.56 -10.86 7.76
CA GLU A 455 18.08 -9.52 8.15
C GLU A 455 17.24 -9.54 9.45
N ALA A 456 16.91 -10.70 10.00
CA ALA A 456 16.12 -10.87 11.23
C ALA A 456 16.97 -11.04 12.52
N MET A 457 18.30 -11.10 12.42
CA MET A 457 19.18 -11.04 13.60
C MET A 457 19.22 -9.61 14.13
N PRO A 458 18.86 -9.32 15.40
CA PRO A 458 19.05 -7.99 15.96
C PRO A 458 20.55 -7.68 15.94
N HIS A 459 20.95 -6.64 15.22
CA HIS A 459 22.26 -5.99 15.40
C HIS A 459 22.33 -5.43 16.82
N GLY A 460 22.72 -6.31 17.75
CA GLY A 460 22.77 -6.05 19.18
C GLY A 460 23.62 -7.09 19.90
N MET A 461 24.78 -7.41 19.33
CA MET A 461 25.99 -8.00 19.95
C MET A 461 26.77 -8.72 18.85
N GLY A 462 27.81 -8.09 18.31
CA GLY A 462 28.61 -8.72 17.26
C GLY A 462 29.63 -7.86 16.55
N LEU A 463 29.84 -6.60 16.95
CA LEU A 463 30.92 -5.77 16.39
C LEU A 463 31.67 -4.97 17.46
N HIS A 464 31.99 -5.62 18.59
CA HIS A 464 32.95 -5.10 19.57
C HIS A 464 34.24 -5.92 19.70
N LEU A 465 34.50 -6.84 18.78
CA LEU A 465 35.76 -7.58 18.74
C LEU A 465 36.26 -7.64 17.30
N LEU A 466 36.85 -6.56 16.81
CA LEU A 466 37.85 -6.52 15.72
C LEU A 466 38.30 -5.04 15.58
N GLY A 467 39.07 -4.57 16.55
CA GLY A 467 39.53 -3.18 16.61
C GLY A 467 40.60 -2.92 17.66
N LEU A 468 41.48 -3.89 17.91
CA LEU A 468 42.72 -3.69 18.65
C LEU A 468 43.85 -4.43 17.92
N VAL A 469 44.38 -3.81 16.87
CA VAL A 469 45.74 -4.07 16.42
C VAL A 469 46.59 -2.93 17.00
N PRO A 470 47.56 -3.19 17.89
CA PRO A 470 48.48 -2.15 18.33
C PRO A 470 49.45 -1.85 17.17
N ILE A 471 49.46 -0.59 16.75
CA ILE A 471 50.47 -0.06 15.82
C ILE A 471 51.81 -0.04 16.59
N LEU A 472 52.73 -0.94 16.24
CA LEU A 472 54.16 -0.79 16.57
C LEU A 472 54.81 0.09 15.49
N PRO A 473 55.55 1.16 15.85
CA PRO A 473 56.26 1.96 14.86
C PRO A 473 57.56 1.24 14.47
N LEU A 474 57.66 0.80 13.21
CA LEU A 474 58.95 0.47 12.60
C LEU A 474 59.70 1.77 12.29
N TRP A 475 60.59 2.15 13.19
CA TRP A 475 61.81 2.86 12.82
C TRP A 475 62.94 1.84 12.77
N LEU A 476 63.83 2.03 11.78
CA LEU A 476 65.09 1.33 11.50
C LEU A 476 64.96 0.04 10.65
N LEU A 477 65.25 0.19 9.34
CA LEU A 477 66.41 -0.44 8.69
C LEU A 477 66.52 0.04 7.23
N ASN A 478 67.59 0.82 7.01
CA ASN A 478 68.24 1.26 5.76
C ASN A 478 67.47 2.09 4.75
#